data_AF-A0A348UZ23-F1
#
_entry.id   AF-A0A348UZ23-F1
#
_cell.length_a   1.000
_cell.length_b   1.000
_cell.length_c   1.000
_cell.angle_alpha   90.00
_cell.angle_beta   90.00
_cell.angle_gamma   90.00
#
_symmetry.space_group_name_H-M   'P 1'
#
loop_
_entity.id
_entity.type
_entity.pdbx_description
1 polymer ?
#
loop_
_entity_poly.entity_id
_entity_poly.type
_entity_poly.pdbx_seq_one_letter_code
_entity_poly.pdbx_strand_id
1 'polypeptide(L)' 'MHHKLFDRGVFTLSKSLKFQVAETAHGTEGFQEWLMQYHGKELRPPQSPLYRPKEHFVNWHVREVFRGPARY' A
#
# COMPACT_ATOMS: atom_id res chain seq x y z
N MET A 1 6.45 5.29 9.58
CA MET A 1 5.20 4.96 8.85
C MET A 1 4.80 6.21 8.06
N HIS A 2 4.89 6.16 6.74
CA HIS A 2 4.90 7.34 5.86
C HIS A 2 3.50 7.66 5.30
N HIS A 3 2.60 8.14 6.15
CA HIS A 3 1.19 8.40 5.77
C HIS A 3 1.06 9.26 4.50
N LYS A 4 1.93 10.26 4.30
CA LYS A 4 1.94 11.09 3.07
C LYS A 4 2.10 10.31 1.77
N LEU A 5 2.82 9.19 1.77
CA LEU A 5 2.99 8.35 0.57
C LEU A 5 1.72 7.56 0.28
N PHE A 6 0.99 7.15 1.32
CA PHE A 6 -0.31 6.49 1.21
C PHE A 6 -1.38 7.46 0.69
N ASP A 7 -1.41 8.68 1.24
CA ASP A 7 -2.37 9.73 0.85
C ASP A 7 -2.13 10.21 -0.59
N ARG A 8 -0.89 10.12 -1.08
CA ARG A 8 -0.51 10.43 -2.46
C ARG A 8 -0.73 9.26 -3.43
N GLY A 9 -1.17 8.10 -2.95
CA GLY A 9 -1.42 6.92 -3.79
C GLY A 9 -0.15 6.28 -4.36
N VAL A 10 1.01 6.51 -3.72
CA VAL A 10 2.29 5.91 -4.10
C VAL A 10 2.31 4.42 -3.78
N PHE A 11 1.57 4.01 -2.75
CA PHE A 11 1.34 2.62 -2.40
C PHE A 11 -0.09 2.41 -1.89
N THR A 12 -0.55 1.17 -1.89
CA THR A 12 -1.85 0.75 -1.37
C THR A 12 -1.78 -0.68 -0.80
N LEU A 13 -2.91 -1.19 -0.32
CA LEU A 13 -3.11 -2.58 0.05
C LEU A 13 -4.05 -3.24 -0.97
N SER A 14 -3.70 -4.44 -1.43
CA SER A 14 -4.62 -5.24 -2.24
C SER A 14 -5.79 -5.76 -1.42
N LYS A 15 -6.80 -6.34 -2.08
CA LYS A 15 -7.91 -7.05 -1.43
C LYS A 15 -7.44 -8.19 -0.50
N SER A 16 -6.29 -8.79 -0.80
CA SER A 16 -5.65 -9.81 0.02
C SER A 16 -4.68 -9.23 1.06
N LEU A 17 -4.77 -7.92 1.36
CA LEU A 17 -3.90 -7.19 2.27
C LEU A 17 -2.41 -7.30 1.93
N LYS A 18 -2.08 -7.39 0.64
CA LYS A 18 -0.68 -7.32 0.16
C LYS A 18 -0.29 -5.88 -0.10
N PHE A 19 0.92 -5.52 0.29
CA PHE A 19 1.45 -4.19 0.06
C PHE A 19 1.82 -4.02 -1.43
N GLN A 20 1.23 -3.03 -2.09
CA GLN A 20 1.44 -2.77 -3.51
C GLN A 20 1.97 -1.35 -3.71
N VAL A 21 2.97 -1.21 -4.57
CA VAL A 21 3.60 0.07 -4.90
C VAL A 21 3.18 0.40 -6.32
N ALA A 22 2.81 1.65 -6.59
CA ALA A 22 2.45 2.10 -7.92
C ALA A 22 3.66 1.98 -8.86
N GLU A 23 3.42 1.55 -10.10
CA GLU A 23 4.49 1.45 -11.12
C GLU A 23 5.17 2.80 -11.38
N THR A 24 4.41 3.89 -11.29
CA THR A 24 4.88 5.27 -11.48
C THR A 24 5.63 5.84 -10.27
N ALA A 25 5.73 5.08 -9.17
CA ALA A 25 6.47 5.50 -8.00
C ALA A 25 7.98 5.32 -8.21
N HIS A 26 8.74 6.41 -8.04
CA HIS A 26 10.18 6.45 -8.16
C HIS A 26 10.80 7.22 -6.98
N GLY A 27 12.04 6.89 -6.62
CA GLY A 27 12.79 7.59 -5.59
C GLY A 27 14.18 7.01 -5.39
N THR A 28 14.88 7.51 -4.38
CA THR A 28 16.25 7.14 -4.03
C THR A 28 16.27 6.08 -2.92
N GLU A 29 17.33 6.00 -2.11
CA GLU A 29 17.50 4.97 -1.07
C GLU A 29 16.29 4.84 -0.12
N GLY A 30 15.72 5.95 0.35
CA GLY A 30 14.52 5.93 1.20
C GLY A 30 13.28 5.32 0.54
N PHE A 31 13.18 5.36 -0.80
CA PHE A 31 12.09 4.67 -1.52
C PHE A 31 12.26 3.15 -1.46
N GLN A 32 13.49 2.67 -1.58
CA GLN A 32 13.80 1.25 -1.45
C GLN A 32 13.50 0.76 -0.04
N GLU A 33 13.97 1.50 0.96
CA GLU A 33 13.80 1.18 2.37
C GLU A 33 12.35 1.29 2.84
N TRP A 34 11.53 2.20 2.32
CA TRP A 34 10.18 2.37 2.88
C TRP A 34 9.09 1.69 2.09
N LEU A 35 9.31 1.42 0.80
CA LEU A 35 8.28 0.89 -0.09
C LEU A 35 8.71 -0.42 -0.73
N MET A 36 9.83 -0.44 -1.47
CA MET A 36 10.18 -1.60 -2.28
C MET A 36 10.49 -2.84 -1.45
N GLN A 37 11.12 -2.69 -0.27
CA GLN A 37 11.36 -3.85 0.60
C GLN A 37 10.07 -4.53 1.09
N TYR A 38 8.92 -3.86 0.99
CA TYR A 38 7.61 -4.39 1.39
C TYR A 38 6.72 -4.75 0.20
N HIS A 39 7.09 -4.37 -1.01
CA HIS A 39 6.30 -4.66 -2.21
C HIS A 39 6.03 -6.17 -2.36
N GLY A 40 4.76 -6.52 -2.58
CA GLY A 40 4.29 -7.91 -2.73
C GLY A 40 4.14 -8.69 -1.43
N LYS A 41 4.63 -8.16 -0.29
CA LYS A 41 4.52 -8.85 1.01
C LYS A 41 3.13 -8.71 1.60
N GLU A 42 2.67 -9.75 2.28
CA GLU A 42 1.44 -9.71 3.07
C GLU A 42 1.64 -8.86 4.33
N LEU A 43 0.63 -8.05 4.63
CA LEU A 43 0.62 -7.28 5.86
C LEU A 43 0.45 -8.23 7.06
N ARG A 44 1.25 -8.01 8.10
CA ARG A 44 1.03 -8.70 9.37
C ARG A 44 -0.36 -8.32 9.89
N PRO A 45 -1.21 -9.29 10.23
CA PRO A 45 -2.53 -8.99 10.75
C PRO A 45 -2.41 -8.25 12.08
N PRO A 46 -3.33 -7.32 12.37
CA PRO A 46 -3.38 -6.67 13.67
C PRO A 46 -3.71 -7.70 14.76
N GLN A 47 -3.30 -7.38 16.00
CA GLN A 47 -3.55 -8.21 17.18
C GLN A 47 -5.04 -8.46 17.41
N SER A 48 -5.89 -7.48 17.10
CA SER A 48 -7.35 -7.60 17.18
C SER A 48 -7.98 -7.58 15.78
N PRO A 49 -8.94 -8.47 15.49
CA PRO A 49 -9.75 -8.43 14.28
C PRO A 49 -10.45 -7.08 14.05
N LEU A 50 -10.78 -6.34 15.12
CA LEU A 50 -11.44 -5.03 15.03
C LEU A 50 -10.58 -3.96 14.35
N TYR A 51 -9.26 -4.14 14.35
CA TYR A 51 -8.33 -3.21 13.70
C TYR A 51 -7.99 -3.62 12.26
N ARG A 52 -8.61 -4.69 11.74
CA ARG A 52 -8.43 -5.02 10.32
C ARG A 52 -9.05 -3.91 9.47
N PRO A 53 -8.35 -3.46 8.42
CA PRO A 53 -8.93 -2.53 7.48
C PRO A 53 -10.17 -3.18 6.85
N LYS A 54 -11.31 -2.49 6.91
CA LYS A 54 -12.53 -2.99 6.27
C LYS A 54 -12.33 -2.98 4.76
N GLU A 55 -12.81 -4.03 4.11
CA GLU A 55 -12.62 -4.24 2.67
C GLU A 55 -13.11 -3.04 1.85
N HIS A 56 -14.22 -2.40 2.25
CA HIS A 56 -14.77 -1.25 1.52
C HIS A 56 -13.80 -0.06 1.49
N PHE A 57 -13.01 0.17 2.55
CA PHE A 57 -12.05 1.27 2.60
C PHE A 57 -10.82 0.96 1.75
N VAL A 58 -10.38 -0.30 1.75
CA VAL A 58 -9.27 -0.76 0.89
C VAL A 58 -9.67 -0.61 -0.59
N ASN A 59 -10.85 -1.09 -0.95
CA ASN A 59 -11.39 -1.00 -2.31
C ASN A 59 -11.57 0.47 -2.76
N TRP A 60 -12.04 1.34 -1.86
CA TRP A 60 -12.14 2.77 -2.13
C TRP A 60 -10.77 3.41 -2.35
N HIS A 61 -9.77 3.11 -1.50
CA HIS A 61 -8.42 3.67 -1.64
C HIS A 61 -7.76 3.25 -2.96
N VAL A 62 -7.87 1.97 -3.33
CA VAL A 62 -7.36 1.44 -4.61
C VAL A 62 -8.01 2.16 -5.80
N ARG A 63 -9.29 2.52 -5.71
CA ARG A 63 -10.03 3.15 -6.80
C ARG A 63 -9.82 4.66 -6.90
N GLU A 64 -9.80 5.36 -5.76
CA GLU A 64 -9.85 6.82 -5.72
C GLU A 64 -8.50 7.48 -5.46
N VAL A 65 -7.56 6.77 -4.82
CA VAL A 65 -6.30 7.37 -4.34
C VAL A 65 -5.10 6.76 -5.07
N PHE A 66 -5.07 5.45 -5.24
CA PHE A 66 -3.91 4.74 -5.82
C PHE A 66 -3.68 5.13 -7.30
N ARG A 67 -2.43 5.48 -7.63
CA ARG A 67 -2.09 6.18 -8.90
C ARG A 67 -1.45 5.29 -9.98
N GLY A 68 -2.05 4.13 -10.27
CA GLY A 68 -1.66 3.31 -11.43
C GLY A 68 -1.77 1.81 -11.17
N PRO A 69 -1.37 0.96 -12.13
CA PRO A 69 -1.23 -0.45 -11.86
C PRO A 69 -0.18 -0.68 -10.76
N ALA A 70 -0.36 -1.75 -10.00
CA ALA A 70 0.70 -2.21 -9.11
C ALA A 70 1.90 -2.63 -9.94
N ARG A 71 3.11 -2.24 -9.49
CA ARG A 71 4.38 -2.67 -10.09
C ARG A 71 4.44 -4.21 -10.14
N TYR A 72 5.00 -4.76 -11.24
CA TYR A 72 5.22 -6.20 -11.45
C TYR A 72 6.48 -6.69 -10.73
#